data_AF-A0A914INM8-F1
#
_entry.id   AF-A0A914INM8-F1
#
_cell.length_a   1.000
_cell.length_b   1.000
_cell.length_c   1.000
_cell.angle_alpha   90.00
_cell.angle_beta   90.00
_cell.angle_gamma   90.00
#
_symmetry.space_group_name_H-M   'P 1'
#
loop_
_entity.id
_entity.type
_entity.pdbx_description
1 polymer ?
#
loop_
_entity_poly.entity_id
_entity_poly.type
_entity_poly.pdbx_seq_one_letter_code
_entity_poly.pdbx_strand_id
1 'polypeptide(L)'
;MSTFKLEYLPGRYYGETARLIFHFSGQKFDDVKVDNDSWPKRKPTTPFGTVPVLTVDENVEIGQSMAIYHYLGRKFNLTGKDELEIAQVNALGDYQKELMVST
;
A
#
# COMPACT_ATOMS: atom_id res chain seq x y z
N MET A 1 19.67 2.87 -0.04
CA MET A 1 18.27 3.33 -0.15
C MET A 1 17.39 2.11 -0.18
N SER A 2 16.17 2.19 0.35
CA SER A 2 15.23 1.07 0.33
C SER A 2 14.77 0.80 -1.10
N THR A 3 14.62 -0.47 -1.48
CA THR A 3 13.94 -0.84 -2.74
C THR A 3 12.48 -0.35 -2.78
N PHE A 4 11.88 -0.15 -1.61
CA PHE A 4 10.48 0.24 -1.45
C PHE A 4 10.36 1.57 -0.71
N LYS A 5 9.50 2.44 -1.20
CA LYS A 5 9.11 3.70 -0.54
C LYS A 5 7.59 3.80 -0.50
N LEU A 6 7.01 3.90 0.69
CA LEU A 6 5.57 4.06 0.88
C LEU A 6 5.26 5.51 1.24
N GLU A 7 4.53 6.21 0.38
CA GLU A 7 4.04 7.56 0.65
C GLU A 7 2.59 7.51 1.16
N TYR A 8 2.34 7.97 2.38
CA TYR A 8 0.99 8.07 2.94
C TYR A 8 0.83 9.16 4.01
N LEU A 9 -0.40 9.44 4.44
CA LEU A 9 -0.69 10.38 5.53
C LEU A 9 -0.05 9.93 6.86
N PRO A 10 0.18 10.86 7.81
CA PRO A 10 0.66 10.56 9.16
C PRO A 10 -0.44 9.91 10.04
N GLY A 11 -1.06 8.86 9.52
CA GLY A 11 -2.10 8.07 10.17
C GLY A 11 -2.09 6.64 9.65
N ARG A 12 -2.95 5.79 10.21
CA ARG A 12 -3.01 4.35 9.90
C ARG A 12 -3.76 4.09 8.59
N TYR A 13 -5.11 4.12 8.64
CA TYR A 13 -6.02 4.00 7.51
C TYR A 13 -5.51 3.06 6.39
N TYR A 14 -5.58 3.49 5.13
CA TYR A 14 -5.20 2.68 3.97
C TYR A 14 -3.67 2.49 3.79
N GLY A 15 -2.84 3.10 4.64
CA GLY A 15 -1.38 2.89 4.62
C GLY A 15 -0.92 1.80 5.57
N GLU A 16 -1.69 1.54 6.64
CA GLU A 16 -1.24 0.70 7.75
C GLU A 16 -1.02 -0.75 7.33
N THR A 17 -1.93 -1.33 6.55
CA THR A 17 -1.78 -2.71 6.10
C THR A 17 -0.49 -2.92 5.31
N ALA A 18 -0.09 -1.94 4.47
CA ALA A 18 1.19 -2.00 3.76
C ALA A 18 2.39 -1.94 4.73
N ARG A 19 2.34 -1.06 5.75
CA ARG A 19 3.37 -1.01 6.80
C ARG A 19 3.48 -2.33 7.55
N LEU A 20 2.35 -2.92 7.94
CA LEU A 20 2.31 -4.21 8.62
C LEU A 20 2.90 -5.33 7.77
N ILE A 21 2.62 -5.35 6.46
CA ILE A 21 3.23 -6.32 5.54
C ILE A 21 4.75 -6.19 5.51
N PHE A 22 5.29 -4.96 5.41
CA PHE A 22 6.74 -4.74 5.44
C PHE A 22 7.37 -5.14 6.76
N HIS A 23 6.75 -4.78 7.89
CA HIS A 23 7.25 -5.16 9.20
C HIS A 23 7.22 -6.67 9.42
N PHE A 24 6.15 -7.34 8.99
CA PHE A 24 6.01 -8.78 9.11
C PHE A 24 7.02 -9.53 8.23
N SER A 25 7.27 -9.07 7.00
CA SER A 25 8.25 -9.68 6.10
C SER A 25 9.71 -9.37 6.46
N GLY A 26 9.95 -8.48 7.43
CA GLY A 26 11.29 -8.00 7.79
C GLY A 26 11.94 -7.13 6.70
N GLN A 27 11.18 -6.72 5.68
CA GLN A 27 11.68 -5.94 4.57
C GLN A 27 11.81 -4.46 4.97
N LYS A 28 13.01 -3.90 4.76
CA LYS A 28 13.23 -2.47 4.93
C LYS A 28 12.52 -1.68 3.83
N PHE A 29 11.87 -0.59 4.22
CA PHE A 29 11.18 0.35 3.34
C PHE A 29 11.28 1.77 3.92
N ASP A 30 11.14 2.76 3.06
CA ASP A 30 11.08 4.17 3.45
C ASP A 30 9.60 4.57 3.67
N ASP A 31 9.19 4.80 4.93
CA ASP A 31 7.84 5.29 5.28
C ASP A 31 7.80 6.83 5.20
N VAL A 32 7.38 7.35 4.05
CA VAL A 32 7.30 8.78 3.78
C VAL A 32 5.93 9.30 4.16
N LYS A 33 5.90 10.14 5.20
CA LYS A 33 4.69 10.82 5.62
C LYS A 33 4.46 12.04 4.74
N VAL A 34 3.31 12.06 4.08
CA VAL A 34 2.88 13.19 3.25
C VAL A 34 2.61 14.39 4.15
N ASP A 35 3.35 15.47 3.87
CA ASP A 35 3.19 16.75 4.54
C ASP A 35 2.18 17.63 3.79
N ASN A 36 1.39 18.41 4.54
CA ASN A 36 0.32 19.25 3.99
C ASN A 36 0.82 20.33 3.03
N ASP A 37 2.04 20.84 3.21
CA ASP A 37 2.60 21.88 2.35
C ASP A 37 3.18 21.28 1.06
N SER A 38 3.72 20.06 1.15
CA SER A 38 4.26 19.32 0.01
C SER A 38 3.17 18.67 -0.86
N TRP A 39 2.05 18.27 -0.26
CA TRP A 39 1.01 17.48 -0.92
C TRP A 39 0.39 18.14 -2.15
N PRO A 40 0.05 19.45 -2.16
CA PRO A 40 -0.51 20.10 -3.34
C PRO A 40 0.39 20.00 -4.58
N LYS A 41 1.73 19.96 -4.39
CA LYS A 41 2.70 19.81 -5.48
C LYS A 41 2.86 18.36 -5.92
N ARG A 42 2.77 17.42 -4.97
CA ARG A 42 2.91 15.98 -5.23
C ARG A 42 1.65 15.38 -5.86
N LYS A 43 0.46 15.78 -5.41
CA LYS A 43 -0.85 15.24 -5.83
C LYS A 43 -1.03 15.13 -7.35
N PRO A 44 -0.73 16.15 -8.18
CA PRO A 44 -0.92 16.06 -9.64
C PRO A 44 -0.01 15.02 -10.31
N THR A 45 1.07 14.61 -9.63
CA THR A 45 2.06 13.65 -10.14
C THR A 45 1.86 12.23 -9.60
N THR A 46 0.94 12.01 -8.65
CA THR A 46 0.63 10.65 -8.22
C THR A 46 -0.27 9.96 -9.24
N PRO A 47 -0.25 8.61 -9.35
CA PRO A 47 -0.97 7.89 -10.40
C PRO A 47 -2.46 8.21 -10.51
N PHE A 48 -3.12 8.52 -9.40
CA PHE A 48 -4.57 8.78 -9.33
C PHE A 48 -4.93 10.07 -8.58
N GLY A 49 -3.98 10.96 -8.32
CA GLY A 49 -4.23 12.15 -7.50
C GLY A 49 -4.55 11.85 -6.03
N THR A 50 -4.20 10.65 -5.56
CA THR A 50 -4.47 10.14 -4.21
C THR A 50 -3.24 9.46 -3.60
N VAL A 51 -3.34 9.12 -2.32
CA VAL A 51 -2.42 8.25 -1.59
C VAL A 51 -3.23 7.11 -0.93
N PRO A 52 -2.65 5.92 -0.65
CA PRO A 52 -1.22 5.58 -0.67
C PRO A 52 -0.61 5.43 -2.07
N VAL A 53 0.70 5.65 -2.15
CA VAL A 53 1.56 5.35 -3.30
C VAL A 53 2.75 4.54 -2.83
N LEU A 54 3.00 3.40 -3.47
CA LEU A 54 4.22 2.61 -3.29
C LEU A 54 5.14 2.84 -4.48
N THR A 55 6.36 3.33 -4.25
CA THR A 55 7.43 3.33 -5.25
C THR A 55 8.30 2.09 -5.09
N VAL A 56 8.55 1.39 -6.19
CA VAL A 56 9.40 0.20 -6.28
C VAL A 56 10.58 0.50 -7.22
N ASP A 57 11.80 0.14 -6.79
CA ASP A 57 13.04 0.32 -7.56
C ASP A 57 13.19 1.76 -8.11
N GLU A 58 12.82 2.74 -7.27
CA GLU A 58 12.88 4.19 -7.51
C GLU A 58 11.96 4.75 -8.61
N ASN A 59 11.51 3.93 -9.55
CA ASN A 59 10.90 4.41 -10.81
C ASN A 59 9.44 3.98 -11.03
N VAL A 60 8.98 2.90 -10.37
CA VAL A 60 7.64 2.36 -10.61
C VAL A 60 6.71 2.76 -9.46
N GLU A 61 5.68 3.55 -9.75
CA GLU A 61 4.67 3.95 -8.76
C GLU A 61 3.39 3.13 -8.89
N ILE A 62 2.98 2.50 -7.78
CA ILE A 62 1.73 1.77 -7.64
C ILE A 62 0.81 2.58 -6.74
N GLY A 63 -0.31 3.07 -7.29
CA GLY A 63 -1.38 3.69 -6.51
C GLY A 63 -2.46 2.69 -6.08
N GLN A 64 -3.34 3.13 -5.18
CA GLN A 64 -4.45 2.35 -4.58
C GLN A 64 -3.99 1.27 -3.60
N SER A 65 -4.55 1.29 -2.40
CA SER A 65 -4.14 0.43 -1.29
C SER A 65 -4.25 -1.06 -1.60
N MET A 66 -5.37 -1.53 -2.15
CA MET A 66 -5.56 -2.95 -2.46
C MET A 66 -4.54 -3.49 -3.49
N ALA A 67 -4.21 -2.69 -4.51
CA ALA A 67 -3.20 -3.07 -5.49
C ALA A 67 -1.81 -3.22 -4.82
N ILE A 68 -1.48 -2.31 -3.92
CA ILE A 68 -0.26 -2.36 -3.11
C ILE A 68 -0.25 -3.63 -2.23
N TYR A 69 -1.35 -3.92 -1.53
CA TYR A 69 -1.44 -5.09 -0.65
C TYR A 69 -1.23 -6.39 -1.43
N HIS A 70 -1.92 -6.55 -2.58
CA HIS A 70 -1.79 -7.74 -3.42
C HIS A 70 -0.36 -7.89 -3.98
N TYR A 71 0.25 -6.79 -4.42
CA TYR A 71 1.63 -6.81 -4.91
C TYR A 71 2.61 -7.26 -3.81
N LEU A 72 2.55 -6.63 -2.63
CA LEU A 72 3.44 -6.96 -1.52
C LEU A 72 3.18 -8.38 -0.98
N GLY A 73 1.91 -8.79 -0.89
CA GLY A 73 1.52 -10.13 -0.46
C GLY A 73 2.10 -11.22 -1.37
N ARG A 74 2.02 -11.04 -2.69
CA ARG A 74 2.69 -11.95 -3.65
C ARG A 74 4.21 -11.87 -3.56
N LYS A 75 4.77 -10.66 -3.48
CA LYS A 75 6.22 -10.43 -3.45
C LYS A 75 6.89 -11.09 -2.24
N PHE A 76 6.21 -11.14 -1.10
CA PHE A 76 6.74 -11.70 0.15
C PHE A 76 6.13 -13.06 0.53
N ASN A 77 5.43 -13.71 -0.41
CA ASN A 77 4.82 -15.03 -0.19
C ASN A 77 3.86 -15.07 1.03
N LEU A 78 3.06 -14.01 1.19
CA LEU A 78 2.04 -13.84 2.22
C LEU A 78 0.61 -13.99 1.67
N THR A 79 0.50 -14.39 0.41
CA THR A 79 -0.78 -14.71 -0.25
C THR A 79 -1.11 -16.20 -0.09
N GLY A 80 -2.32 -16.61 -0.48
CA GLY A 80 -2.71 -18.02 -0.54
C GLY A 80 -1.89 -18.84 -1.54
N LYS A 81 -1.83 -20.17 -1.32
CA LYS A 81 -1.05 -21.10 -2.17
C LYS A 81 -1.74 -21.46 -3.49
N ASP A 82 -3.04 -21.21 -3.57
CA ASP A 82 -3.89 -21.49 -4.72
C ASP A 82 -4.95 -20.38 -4.90
N GLU A 83 -5.68 -20.42 -6.02
CA GLU A 83 -6.67 -19.39 -6.37
C GLU A 83 -7.77 -19.22 -5.31
N LEU A 84 -8.15 -20.28 -4.60
CA LEU A 84 -9.20 -20.20 -3.57
C LEU A 84 -8.66 -19.53 -2.31
N GLU A 85 -7.46 -19.88 -1.85
CA GLU A 85 -6.84 -19.21 -0.71
C GLU A 85 -6.51 -17.74 -1.03
N ILE A 86 -6.08 -17.44 -2.25
CA ILE A 86 -5.88 -16.05 -2.72
C ILE A 86 -7.19 -15.27 -2.65
N ALA A 87 -8.29 -15.85 -3.13
CA ALA A 87 -9.60 -15.21 -3.07
C ALA A 87 -10.05 -14.96 -1.61
N GLN A 88 -9.78 -15.89 -0.69
CA GLN A 88 -10.10 -15.72 0.74
C GLN A 88 -9.29 -14.58 1.38
N VAL A 89 -8.00 -14.46 1.06
CA VAL A 89 -7.15 -13.36 1.54
C VAL A 89 -7.64 -12.03 0.97
N ASN A 90 -7.94 -11.97 -0.34
CA ASN A 90 -8.42 -10.76 -0.98
C ASN A 90 -9.77 -10.32 -0.40
N ALA A 91 -10.69 -11.26 -0.15
CA ALA A 91 -12.00 -10.97 0.42
C ALA A 91 -11.90 -10.24 1.78
N LEU A 92 -10.91 -10.58 2.63
CA LEU A 92 -10.69 -9.87 3.89
C LEU A 92 -10.23 -8.43 3.68
N GLY A 93 -9.30 -8.21 2.74
CA GLY A 93 -8.82 -6.87 2.41
C GLY A 93 -9.89 -6.00 1.75
N ASP A 94 -10.69 -6.58 0.84
CA ASP A 94 -11.81 -5.91 0.19
C ASP A 94 -12.91 -5.57 1.21
N TYR A 95 -13.25 -6.50 2.11
CA TYR A 95 -14.18 -6.23 3.22
C TYR A 95 -13.73 -5.04 4.07
N GLN A 96 -12.45 -5.00 4.45
CA GLN A 96 -11.87 -3.86 5.18
C GLN A 96 -12.03 -2.54 4.41
N LYS A 97 -11.82 -2.55 3.08
CA LYS A 97 -11.99 -1.37 2.23
C LYS A 97 -13.46 -0.94 2.13
N GLU A 98 -14.38 -1.87 1.94
CA GLU A 98 -15.81 -1.59 1.82
C GLU A 98 -16.38 -0.96 3.10
N LEU A 99 -16.00 -1.50 4.27
CA LEU A 99 -16.39 -0.92 5.56
C LEU A 99 -15.96 0.55 5.70
N MET A 100 -14.76 0.88 5.23
CA MET A 100 -14.20 2.24 5.32
C MET A 100 -14.91 3.27 4.43
N VAL A 101 -15.70 2.84 3.44
CA VAL A 101 -16.46 3.71 2.53
C VAL A 101 -17.94 3.80 2.94
N SER A 102 -18.41 2.88 3.81
CA SER A 102 -19.81 2.75 4.21
C SER A 102 -20.32 3.74 5.29
N THR A 103 -19.57 4.81 5.59
CA THR A 103 -19.94 5.87 6.56
C THR A 103 -20.12 7.22 5.87
#